data_AF-A0AAW9B763-F1
#
_entry.id   AF-A0AAW9B763-F1
#
_cell.length_a   1.000
_cell.length_b   1.000
_cell.length_c   1.000
_cell.angle_alpha   90.00
_cell.angle_beta   90.00
_cell.angle_gamma   90.00
#
_symmetry.space_group_name_H-M   'P 1'
#
loop_
_entity.id
_entity.type
_entity.pdbx_description
1 polymer ?
#
loop_
_entity_poly.entity_id
_entity_poly.type
_entity_poly.pdbx_seq_one_letter_code
_entity_poly.pdbx_strand_id
1 'polypeptide(L)'
;IHHLTVDGNKLSKDIPNLYVDLSTIAKGWGVDVVADYLQSVGIKNYMVEVGGEMRLKGINREGVPWRIAIEKPTVDERSIQEII
;
A
#
# COMPACT_ATOMS: atom_id res chain seq x y z
N ILE A 1 -18.97 -2.86 -10.85
CA ILE A 1 -18.27 -3.97 -11.54
C ILE A 1 -19.37 -4.91 -12.06
N HIS A 2 -19.83 -4.71 -13.29
CA HIS A 2 -20.94 -5.51 -13.86
C HIS A 2 -20.47 -6.45 -14.98
N HIS A 3 -19.28 -6.21 -15.53
CA HIS A 3 -18.70 -6.92 -16.68
C HIS A 3 -17.52 -7.83 -16.30
N LEU A 4 -17.26 -7.97 -15.00
CA LEU A 4 -16.23 -8.83 -14.43
C LEU A 4 -16.86 -9.59 -13.26
N THR A 5 -16.82 -10.92 -13.30
CA THR A 5 -17.40 -11.79 -12.28
C THR A 5 -16.36 -12.77 -11.74
N VAL A 6 -16.54 -13.18 -10.48
CA VAL A 6 -15.71 -14.15 -9.77
C VAL A 6 -16.57 -15.38 -9.46
N ASP A 7 -16.10 -16.57 -9.85
CA ASP A 7 -16.69 -17.87 -9.48
C ASP A 7 -15.58 -18.79 -8.97
N GLY A 8 -15.51 -18.97 -7.65
CA GLY A 8 -14.38 -19.61 -6.99
C GLY A 8 -13.06 -18.92 -7.34
N ASN A 9 -12.14 -19.67 -7.96
CA ASN A 9 -10.84 -19.16 -8.41
C ASN A 9 -10.82 -18.77 -9.89
N LYS A 10 -11.98 -18.56 -10.52
CA LYS A 10 -12.10 -18.13 -11.92
C LYS A 10 -12.60 -16.70 -12.01
N LEU A 11 -12.00 -15.92 -12.91
CA LEU A 11 -12.46 -14.60 -13.33
C LEU A 11 -13.04 -14.69 -14.74
N SER A 12 -14.21 -14.09 -14.97
CA SER A 12 -14.88 -14.05 -16.28
C SER A 12 -15.24 -12.62 -16.66
N LYS A 13 -15.10 -12.28 -17.95
CA LYS A 13 -15.51 -11.00 -18.53
C LYS A 13 -16.48 -11.24 -19.69
N ASP A 14 -17.54 -10.44 -19.78
CA ASP A 14 -18.55 -10.54 -20.84
C ASP A 14 -18.25 -9.61 -22.04
N ILE A 15 -17.33 -8.65 -21.86
CA ILE A 15 -16.82 -7.77 -22.91
C ILE A 15 -15.42 -8.27 -23.34
N PRO A 16 -15.21 -8.69 -24.61
CA PRO A 16 -13.92 -9.23 -25.07
C PRO A 16 -12.74 -8.28 -24.85
N ASN A 17 -12.96 -6.98 -25.04
CA ASN A 17 -11.92 -5.95 -24.95
C ASN A 17 -11.79 -5.32 -23.56
N LEU A 18 -12.54 -5.80 -22.55
CA LEU A 18 -12.35 -5.33 -21.18
C LEU A 18 -10.95 -5.75 -20.70
N TYR A 19 -10.18 -4.78 -20.22
CA TYR A 19 -8.87 -4.94 -19.62
C TYR A 19 -8.95 -4.56 -18.14
N VAL A 20 -8.33 -5.37 -17.28
CA VAL A 20 -8.28 -5.12 -15.85
C VAL A 20 -6.89 -4.60 -15.51
N ASP A 21 -6.83 -3.35 -15.07
CA ASP A 21 -5.62 -2.75 -14.53
C ASP A 21 -5.72 -2.69 -13.01
N LEU A 22 -4.78 -3.34 -12.33
CA LEU A 22 -4.69 -3.38 -10.86
C LEU A 22 -3.63 -2.41 -10.31
N SER A 23 -3.07 -1.53 -11.13
CA SER A 23 -1.97 -0.63 -10.75
C SER A 23 -2.28 0.21 -9.51
N THR A 24 -3.55 0.54 -9.27
CA THR A 24 -4.00 1.31 -8.09
C THR A 24 -4.08 0.52 -6.78
N ILE A 25 -4.02 -0.81 -6.81
CA ILE A 25 -4.09 -1.66 -5.59
C ILE A 25 -2.91 -2.62 -5.45
N ALA A 26 -2.23 -2.97 -6.54
CA ALA A 26 -1.20 -4.00 -6.55
C ALA A 26 -0.01 -3.64 -5.66
N LYS A 27 0.37 -2.35 -5.62
CA LYS A 27 1.45 -1.87 -4.73
C LYS A 27 1.09 -2.04 -3.26
N GLY A 28 -0.13 -1.64 -2.86
CA GLY A 28 -0.62 -1.80 -1.49
C GLY A 28 -0.67 -3.27 -1.07
N TRP A 29 -1.14 -4.16 -1.95
CA TRP A 29 -1.09 -5.60 -1.68
C TRP A 29 0.34 -6.12 -1.49
N GLY A 30 1.31 -5.65 -2.28
CA GLY A 30 2.72 -6.01 -2.11
C GLY A 30 3.28 -5.57 -0.75
N VAL A 31 2.93 -4.36 -0.31
CA VAL A 31 3.26 -3.84 1.03
C VAL A 31 2.70 -4.76 2.12
N ASP A 32 1.46 -5.21 1.97
CA ASP A 32 0.82 -6.12 2.91
C ASP A 32 1.50 -7.48 2.99
N VAL A 33 1.83 -8.09 1.84
CA VAL A 33 2.54 -9.38 1.79
C VAL A 33 3.87 -9.31 2.52
N VAL A 34 4.65 -8.23 2.31
CA VAL A 34 5.94 -8.05 2.99
C VAL A 34 5.73 -7.81 4.49
N ALA A 35 4.75 -6.98 4.86
CA ALA A 35 4.44 -6.72 6.27
C ALA A 35 4.01 -8.01 7.01
N ASP A 36 3.17 -8.84 6.40
CA ASP A 36 2.74 -10.11 6.97
C ASP A 36 3.90 -11.10 7.09
N TYR A 37 4.82 -11.13 6.12
CA TYR A 37 6.05 -11.91 6.22
C TYR A 37 6.90 -11.45 7.42
N LEU A 38 7.15 -10.15 7.57
CA LEU A 38 7.90 -9.61 8.72
C LEU A 38 7.25 -10.01 10.05
N GLN A 39 5.91 -9.96 10.13
CA GLN A 39 5.19 -10.42 11.30
C GLN A 39 5.38 -11.92 11.56
N SER A 40 5.33 -12.74 10.50
CA SER A 40 5.47 -14.19 10.59
C SER A 40 6.84 -14.63 11.13
N VAL A 41 7.89 -13.85 10.85
CA VAL A 41 9.25 -14.08 11.36
C VAL A 41 9.53 -13.36 12.69
N GLY A 42 8.50 -12.80 13.33
CA GLY A 42 8.59 -12.21 14.67
C GLY A 42 9.12 -10.77 14.72
N ILE A 43 9.25 -10.08 13.59
CA ILE A 43 9.65 -8.67 13.56
C ILE A 43 8.44 -7.81 13.97
N LYS A 44 8.59 -7.11 15.11
CA LYS A 44 7.49 -6.34 15.73
C LYS A 44 7.50 -4.85 15.38
N ASN A 45 8.62 -4.34 14.88
CA ASN A 45 8.86 -2.93 14.61
C ASN A 45 9.33 -2.78 13.15
N TYR A 46 8.51 -2.21 12.27
CA TYR A 46 8.85 -2.00 10.86
C TYR A 46 8.02 -0.90 10.21
N MET A 47 8.55 -0.39 9.09
CA MET A 47 7.83 0.40 8.09
C MET A 47 8.16 -0.23 6.74
N VAL A 48 7.14 -0.66 6.00
CA VAL A 48 7.26 -1.13 4.62
C VAL A 48 6.70 -0.04 3.72
N GLU A 49 7.44 0.36 2.69
CA GLU A 49 7.03 1.37 1.70
C GLU A 49 7.35 0.88 0.29
N VAL A 50 6.39 1.05 -0.63
CA VAL A 50 6.55 0.74 -2.06
C VAL A 50 5.80 1.78 -2.91
N GLY A 51 6.54 2.75 -3.45
CA GLY A 51 6.00 3.73 -4.40
C GLY A 51 4.86 4.57 -3.82
N GLY A 52 5.01 5.01 -2.57
CA GLY A 52 4.06 5.81 -1.80
C GLY A 52 3.05 5.00 -0.97
N GLU A 53 2.86 3.71 -1.26
CA GLU A 53 2.03 2.84 -0.43
C GLU A 53 2.84 2.37 0.77
N MET A 54 2.25 2.35 1.97
CA MET A 54 3.00 2.00 3.18
C MET A 54 2.19 1.32 4.28
N ARG A 55 2.87 0.48 5.07
CA ARG A 55 2.33 -0.17 6.28
C ARG A 55 3.37 -0.18 7.40
N LEU A 56 2.92 0.18 8.60
CA LEU A 56 3.79 0.44 9.75
C LEU A 56 3.33 -0.37 10.96
N LYS A 57 4.28 -0.77 11.80
CA LYS A 57 4.02 -1.46 13.06
C LYS A 57 5.06 -1.08 14.10
N GLY A 58 4.60 -0.87 15.34
CA GLY A 58 5.47 -0.65 16.49
C GLY A 58 6.13 0.73 16.49
N ILE A 59 7.41 0.75 16.89
CA ILE A 59 8.20 1.98 17.08
C ILE A 59 9.42 2.01 16.16
N ASN A 60 9.94 3.21 15.89
CA ASN A 60 11.18 3.40 15.16
C ASN A 60 12.42 3.17 16.07
N ARG A 61 13.61 3.38 15.52
CA ARG A 61 14.89 3.23 16.25
C ARG A 61 15.06 4.16 17.46
N GLU A 62 14.29 5.24 17.54
CA GLU A 62 14.32 6.22 18.63
C GLU A 62 13.30 5.87 19.74
N GLY A 63 12.58 4.76 19.58
CA GLY A 63 11.60 4.29 20.57
C GLY A 63 10.24 4.99 20.49
N VAL A 64 10.00 5.79 19.44
CA VAL A 64 8.73 6.51 19.24
C VAL A 64 7.94 5.90 18.08
N PRO A 65 6.60 6.10 18.00
CA PRO A 65 5.83 5.71 16.84
C PRO A 65 6.44 6.24 15.54
N TRP A 66 6.31 5.46 14.47
CA TRP A 66 6.71 5.89 13.14
C TRP A 66 5.99 7.18 12.76
N ARG A 67 6.71 8.10 12.12
CA ARG A 67 6.18 9.38 11.66
C ARG A 67 6.24 9.43 10.13
N ILE A 68 5.17 9.88 9.51
CA ILE A 68 5.05 10.05 8.06
C ILE A 68 4.70 11.52 7.79
N ALA A 69 5.42 12.13 6.87
CA ALA A 69 5.08 13.46 6.37
C ALA A 69 4.12 13.33 5.18
N ILE A 70 3.02 14.07 5.23
CA ILE A 70 2.16 14.29 4.06
C ILE A 70 2.64 15.57 3.36
N GLU A 71 3.02 15.49 2.08
CA GLU A 71 3.48 16.64 1.32
C GLU A 71 2.31 17.50 0.80
N LYS A 72 2.47 18.83 0.83
CA LYS A 72 1.58 19.73 0.08
C LYS A 72 2.02 19.78 -1.38
N PRO A 73 1.11 19.64 -2.35
CA PRO A 73 1.42 19.92 -3.75
C PRO A 73 1.51 21.44 -3.95
N THR A 74 2.68 22.03 -3.68
CA THR A 74 3.00 23.43 -3.99
C THR A 74 3.95 23.50 -5.18
N VAL A 75 3.71 24.45 -6.10
CA VAL A 75 4.38 24.54 -7.40
C VAL A 75 5.90 24.75 -7.28
N ASP A 76 6.37 25.37 -6.19
CA ASP A 76 7.76 25.84 -6.09
C ASP A 76 8.55 25.30 -4.88
N GLU A 77 7.95 24.60 -3.92
CA GLU A 77 8.66 24.08 -2.74
C GLU A 77 8.07 22.76 -2.22
N ARG A 78 8.91 21.81 -1.79
CA ARG A 78 8.47 20.65 -0.99
C ARG A 78 8.23 21.11 0.44
N SER A 79 6.97 21.39 0.77
CA SER A 79 6.57 21.76 2.13
C SER A 79 5.76 20.64 2.80
N ILE A 80 6.04 20.37 4.08
CA ILE A 80 5.31 19.38 4.88
C ILE A 80 3.95 19.96 5.27
N GLN A 81 2.87 19.24 4.98
CA GLN A 81 1.51 19.58 5.42
C GLN A 81 1.28 19.19 6.87
N GLU A 82 1.61 17.94 7.18
CA GLU A 82 1.21 17.27 8.40
C GLU A 82 2.17 16.12 8.68
N ILE A 83 2.40 15.84 9.97
CA ILE A 83 3.14 14.67 10.43
C ILE A 83 2.16 13.84 11.25
N ILE A 84 1.94 12.60 10.81
CA ILE A 84 1.11 11.59 11.47
C ILE A 84 1.95 10.39 11.89
#